data_AF-A0A5C6PMU5-F1
#
_entry.id   AF-A0A5C6PMU5-F1
#
_cell.length_a   1.000
_cell.length_b   1.000
_cell.length_c   1.000
_cell.angle_alpha   90.00
_cell.angle_beta   90.00
_cell.angle_gamma   90.00
#
_symmetry.space_group_name_H-M   'P 1'
#
loop_
_entity.id
_entity.type
_entity.pdbx_description
1 polymer ?
#
loop_
_entity_poly.entity_id
_entity_poly.type
_entity_poly.pdbx_seq_one_letter_code
_entity_poly.pdbx_strand_id
1 'polypeptide(L)'
;MATKISKEGLPPFDCPSWAGKPPPGLHLDVMKGDKLIEKLIIDEKKFYLFGRNPDWCDFTIDHQSCSRVHAALVYHKHLKRVFLIDLNSTHGTFLGHIRLEAHKPQQIPIDSTISFGASTRTYTIREKPQSQGTVGSGDSKAGDDEELKGLLGLPEEETELEVIFNAIPSFTYTYKGEKKYF
;
A
#
# COMPACT_ATOMS: atom_id res chain seq x y z
N MET A 1 28.47 -30.63 22.40
CA MET A 1 27.03 -30.61 22.01
C MET A 1 26.80 -29.38 21.16
N ALA A 2 26.98 -29.49 19.84
CA ALA A 2 26.79 -28.36 18.93
C ALA A 2 25.32 -28.30 18.52
N THR A 3 24.72 -27.11 18.65
CA THR A 3 23.33 -26.79 18.34
C THR A 3 23.02 -27.03 16.88
N LYS A 4 21.99 -27.84 16.63
CA LYS A 4 21.46 -28.17 15.30
C LYS A 4 20.67 -26.97 14.78
N ILE A 5 21.30 -26.09 14.03
CA ILE A 5 20.63 -25.02 13.27
C ILE A 5 19.93 -25.71 12.08
N SER A 6 18.64 -25.99 12.21
CA SER A 6 17.84 -26.54 11.12
C SER A 6 17.56 -25.46 10.06
N LYS A 7 17.98 -25.74 8.82
CA LYS A 7 17.61 -25.15 7.52
C LYS A 7 16.53 -24.05 7.59
N GLU A 8 16.88 -22.81 7.25
CA GLU A 8 16.79 -22.29 5.88
C GLU A 8 15.37 -22.30 5.32
N GLY A 9 14.62 -21.25 5.64
CA GLY A 9 13.40 -20.86 4.97
C GLY A 9 13.39 -19.35 4.89
N LEU A 10 14.01 -18.79 3.84
CA LEU A 10 13.78 -17.39 3.50
C LEU A 10 12.26 -17.19 3.34
N PRO A 11 11.72 -16.02 3.72
CA PRO A 11 10.31 -15.73 3.45
C PRO A 11 10.04 -15.98 1.96
N PRO A 12 8.81 -16.39 1.58
CA PRO A 12 8.45 -16.75 0.20
C PRO A 12 8.38 -15.54 -0.74
N PHE A 13 9.09 -14.47 -0.41
CA PHE A 13 9.15 -13.21 -1.09
C PHE A 13 10.60 -12.87 -1.44
N ASP A 14 10.90 -12.91 -2.72
CA ASP A 14 12.16 -12.42 -3.25
C ASP A 14 12.07 -10.91 -3.42
N CYS A 15 12.91 -10.19 -2.67
CA CYS A 15 12.97 -8.74 -2.78
C CYS A 15 13.48 -8.34 -4.18
N PRO A 16 12.71 -7.55 -4.94
CA PRO A 16 13.10 -7.19 -6.29
C PRO A 16 14.29 -6.22 -6.30
N SER A 17 15.07 -6.24 -7.39
CA SER A 17 16.29 -5.41 -7.54
C SER A 17 16.02 -3.90 -7.57
N TRP A 18 14.81 -3.51 -7.98
CA TRP A 18 14.32 -2.14 -7.97
C TRP A 18 13.90 -1.65 -6.58
N ALA A 19 13.74 -2.56 -5.61
CA ALA A 19 13.47 -2.18 -4.24
C ALA A 19 14.66 -1.39 -3.68
N GLY A 20 14.38 -0.33 -2.93
CA GLY A 20 15.40 0.36 -2.17
C GLY A 20 14.82 1.03 -0.95
N LYS A 21 15.66 1.77 -0.22
CA LYS A 21 15.26 2.37 1.04
C LYS A 21 14.35 3.59 0.79
N PRO A 22 13.16 3.65 1.42
CA PRO A 22 12.32 4.84 1.43
C PRO A 22 13.01 6.03 2.12
N PRO A 23 12.63 7.27 1.77
CA PRO A 23 13.05 8.45 2.51
C PRO A 23 12.45 8.43 3.94
N PRO A 24 13.12 9.06 4.90
CA PRO A 24 12.64 9.12 6.28
C PRO A 24 11.33 9.89 6.37
N GLY A 25 10.36 9.35 7.10
CA GLY A 25 9.05 9.95 7.30
C GLY A 25 7.86 9.12 6.82
N LEU A 26 8.07 8.09 5.99
CA LEU A 26 6.98 7.21 5.57
C LEU A 26 6.55 6.28 6.71
N HIS A 27 5.23 6.21 6.92
CA HIS A 27 4.61 5.35 7.91
C HIS A 27 3.22 4.87 7.43
N LEU A 28 2.71 3.82 8.05
CA LEU A 28 1.34 3.35 7.85
C LEU A 28 0.54 3.58 9.11
N ASP A 29 -0.62 4.21 8.97
CA ASP A 29 -1.60 4.35 10.03
C ASP A 29 -2.57 3.17 9.99
N VAL A 30 -2.55 2.37 11.05
CA VAL A 30 -3.45 1.24 11.23
C VAL A 30 -4.70 1.74 11.92
N MET A 31 -5.78 1.87 11.17
CA MET A 31 -7.09 2.29 11.66
C MET A 31 -7.98 1.05 11.88
N LYS A 32 -8.87 1.10 12.86
CA LYS A 32 -9.95 0.12 13.05
C LYS A 32 -11.24 0.90 13.29
N GLY A 33 -12.11 0.94 12.28
CA GLY A 33 -13.17 1.94 12.23
C GLY A 33 -12.55 3.35 12.28
N ASP A 34 -13.05 4.19 13.17
CA ASP A 34 -12.59 5.58 13.30
C ASP A 34 -11.41 5.78 14.26
N LYS A 35 -10.84 4.69 14.79
CA LYS A 35 -9.77 4.75 15.78
C LYS A 35 -8.42 4.36 15.19
N LEU A 36 -7.42 5.22 15.38
CA LEU A 36 -6.02 4.87 15.16
C LEU A 36 -5.58 3.86 16.22
N ILE A 37 -5.22 2.66 15.77
CA ILE A 37 -4.73 1.57 16.60
C ILE A 37 -3.22 1.66 16.76
N GLU A 38 -2.50 1.84 15.66
CA GLU A 38 -1.04 1.74 15.64
C GLU A 38 -0.47 2.53 14.46
N LYS A 39 0.78 2.98 14.60
CA LYS A 39 1.56 3.61 13.53
C LYS A 39 2.79 2.77 13.23
N LEU A 40 2.88 2.23 12.02
CA LEU A 40 3.95 1.37 11.57
C LEU A 40 4.97 2.18 10.76
N ILE A 41 6.21 2.21 11.18
CA ILE A 41 7.26 2.93 10.46
C ILE A 41 7.75 2.07 9.29
N ILE A 42 7.69 2.62 8.07
CA ILE A 42 8.08 1.92 6.85
C ILE A 42 9.28 2.58 6.14
N ASP A 43 10.10 3.34 6.87
CA ASP A 43 11.27 4.06 6.33
C ASP A 43 12.62 3.36 6.56
N GLU A 44 12.63 2.22 7.24
CA GLU A 44 13.86 1.51 7.64
C GLU A 44 14.29 0.44 6.65
N LYS A 45 13.33 -0.30 6.08
CA LYS A 45 13.55 -1.45 5.20
C LYS A 45 13.08 -1.17 3.77
N LYS A 46 13.66 -1.89 2.81
CA LYS A 46 13.30 -1.81 1.39
C LYS A 46 11.98 -2.53 1.05
N PHE A 47 11.58 -3.48 1.89
CA PHE A 47 10.29 -4.17 1.82
C PHE A 47 9.82 -4.54 3.23
N TYR A 48 8.52 -4.75 3.37
CA TYR A 48 7.85 -5.17 4.59
C TYR A 48 6.82 -6.23 4.28
N LEU A 49 6.76 -7.28 5.09
CA LEU A 49 5.81 -8.38 4.92
C LEU A 49 4.63 -8.25 5.87
N PHE A 50 3.45 -8.51 5.33
CA PHE A 50 2.17 -8.49 6.03
C PHE A 50 1.61 -9.89 6.09
N GLY A 51 1.17 -10.33 7.26
CA GLY A 51 0.53 -11.63 7.40
C GLY A 51 0.32 -12.03 8.85
N ARG A 52 -0.26 -13.21 9.05
CA ARG A 52 -0.62 -13.71 10.39
C ARG A 52 0.55 -14.36 11.13
N ASN A 53 1.66 -14.65 10.44
CA ASN A 53 2.83 -15.30 11.06
C ASN A 53 3.91 -14.27 11.43
N PRO A 54 4.10 -13.94 12.72
CA PRO A 54 5.10 -12.96 13.16
C PRO A 54 6.54 -13.40 12.92
N ASP A 55 6.80 -14.71 12.81
CA ASP A 55 8.16 -15.21 12.55
C ASP A 55 8.68 -14.79 11.18
N TRP A 56 7.77 -14.61 10.21
CA TRP A 56 8.10 -14.36 8.81
C TRP A 56 7.67 -12.96 8.35
N CYS A 57 6.73 -12.33 9.05
CA CYS A 57 6.16 -11.04 8.68
C CYS A 57 6.66 -9.94 9.61
N ASP A 58 7.01 -8.79 9.03
CA ASP A 58 7.34 -7.59 9.80
C ASP A 58 6.11 -7.02 10.51
N PHE A 59 4.96 -7.08 9.83
CA PHE A 59 3.69 -6.57 10.33
C PHE A 59 2.69 -7.70 10.47
N THR A 60 2.32 -7.98 11.71
CA THR A 60 1.40 -9.07 12.03
C THR A 60 -0.05 -8.60 11.89
N ILE A 61 -0.82 -9.31 11.06
CA ILE A 61 -2.26 -9.09 10.90
C ILE A 61 -3.00 -10.18 11.65
N ASP A 62 -3.64 -9.79 12.75
CA ASP A 62 -4.44 -10.69 13.56
C ASP A 62 -5.86 -10.84 13.01
N HIS A 63 -5.99 -11.63 11.94
CA HIS A 63 -7.30 -11.98 11.38
C HIS A 63 -7.30 -13.36 10.74
N GLN A 64 -8.39 -14.13 10.93
CA GLN A 64 -8.47 -15.51 10.42
C GLN A 64 -8.46 -15.60 8.89
N SER A 65 -8.99 -14.58 8.21
CA SER A 65 -9.02 -14.49 6.74
C SER A 65 -7.66 -14.09 6.14
N CYS A 66 -6.68 -13.75 6.97
CA CYS A 66 -5.36 -13.37 6.51
C CYS A 66 -4.43 -14.59 6.50
N SER A 67 -3.67 -14.70 5.41
CA SER A 67 -2.69 -15.76 5.21
C SER A 67 -1.49 -15.56 6.14
N ARG A 68 -0.72 -16.63 6.38
CA ARG A 68 0.51 -16.56 7.18
C ARG A 68 1.49 -15.51 6.64
N VAL A 69 1.66 -15.50 5.33
CA VAL A 69 2.25 -14.41 4.55
C VAL A 69 1.18 -14.01 3.53
N HIS A 70 0.69 -12.78 3.62
CA HIS A 70 -0.48 -12.31 2.89
C HIS A 70 -0.09 -11.36 1.76
N ALA A 71 0.70 -10.35 2.08
CA ALA A 71 1.17 -9.37 1.10
C ALA A 71 2.58 -8.87 1.43
N ALA A 72 3.23 -8.29 0.44
CA ALA A 72 4.51 -7.63 0.57
C ALA A 72 4.39 -6.18 0.11
N LEU A 73 4.80 -5.25 0.96
CA LEU A 73 4.97 -3.85 0.60
C LEU A 73 6.42 -3.63 0.22
N VAL A 74 6.66 -2.96 -0.90
CA VAL A 74 8.00 -2.74 -1.45
C VAL A 74 8.14 -1.29 -1.86
N TYR A 75 9.24 -0.66 -1.45
CA TYR A 75 9.52 0.70 -1.86
C TYR A 75 10.39 0.71 -3.12
N HIS A 76 9.94 1.40 -4.17
CA HIS A 76 10.66 1.50 -5.42
C HIS A 76 11.59 2.72 -5.43
N LYS A 77 12.91 2.50 -5.45
CA LYS A 77 13.91 3.58 -5.32
C LYS A 77 13.94 4.57 -6.49
N HIS A 78 13.73 4.09 -7.72
CA HIS A 78 13.76 4.96 -8.91
C HIS A 78 12.49 5.81 -9.06
N LEU A 79 11.32 5.20 -8.86
CA LEU A 79 10.02 5.88 -8.94
C LEU A 79 9.67 6.66 -7.68
N LYS A 80 10.38 6.40 -6.57
CA LYS A 80 10.09 6.93 -5.22
C LYS A 80 8.64 6.65 -4.78
N ARG A 81 8.12 5.48 -5.16
CA ARG A 81 6.72 5.07 -4.93
C ARG A 81 6.65 3.77 -4.15
N VAL A 82 5.59 3.60 -3.39
CA VAL A 82 5.30 2.36 -2.66
C VAL A 82 4.49 1.43 -3.55
N PHE A 83 4.83 0.15 -3.56
CA PHE A 83 4.11 -0.90 -4.25
C PHE A 83 3.65 -1.96 -3.25
N LEU A 84 2.48 -2.53 -3.49
CA LEU A 84 1.93 -3.63 -2.71
C LEU A 84 1.74 -4.83 -3.62
N ILE A 85 2.27 -5.97 -3.21
CA ILE A 85 2.19 -7.24 -3.95
C ILE A 85 1.40 -8.21 -3.08
N ASP A 86 0.26 -8.68 -3.60
CA ASP A 86 -0.46 -9.78 -2.95
C ASP A 86 0.29 -11.09 -3.20
N LEU A 87 0.59 -11.84 -2.13
CA LEU A 87 1.35 -13.09 -2.20
C LEU A 87 0.43 -14.30 -2.33
N ASN A 88 -0.57 -14.17 -3.20
CA ASN A 88 -1.64 -15.14 -3.43
C ASN A 88 -2.41 -15.44 -2.14
N SER A 89 -2.94 -14.38 -1.54
CA SER A 89 -3.74 -14.50 -0.34
C SER A 89 -5.11 -15.12 -0.63
N THR A 90 -5.65 -15.87 0.34
CA THR A 90 -6.92 -16.60 0.15
C THR A 90 -8.11 -15.65 -0.09
N HIS A 91 -8.14 -14.53 0.64
CA HIS A 91 -9.23 -13.57 0.58
C HIS A 91 -8.92 -12.32 -0.26
N GLY A 92 -7.71 -12.22 -0.80
CA GLY A 92 -7.25 -11.06 -1.54
C GLY A 92 -6.78 -9.90 -0.65
N THR A 93 -6.01 -9.02 -1.27
CA THR A 93 -5.64 -7.69 -0.74
C THR A 93 -6.45 -6.64 -1.48
N PHE A 94 -6.87 -5.58 -0.80
CA PHE A 94 -7.69 -4.52 -1.36
C PHE A 94 -7.03 -3.15 -1.16
N LEU A 95 -7.15 -2.30 -2.17
CA LEU A 95 -6.77 -0.89 -2.14
C LEU A 95 -8.07 -0.07 -2.27
N GLY A 96 -8.48 0.55 -1.17
CA GLY A 96 -9.79 1.17 -1.02
C GLY A 96 -10.90 0.13 -1.20
N HIS A 97 -11.60 0.21 -2.32
CA HIS A 97 -12.67 -0.72 -2.71
C HIS A 97 -12.25 -1.69 -3.82
N ILE A 98 -11.02 -1.57 -4.33
CA ILE A 98 -10.54 -2.34 -5.48
C ILE A 98 -9.72 -3.53 -4.98
N ARG A 99 -10.05 -4.74 -5.45
CA ARG A 99 -9.27 -5.95 -5.17
C ARG A 99 -8.03 -5.99 -6.06
N LEU A 100 -6.87 -6.22 -5.46
CA LEU A 100 -5.60 -6.34 -6.18
C LEU A 100 -5.42 -7.74 -6.77
N GLU A 101 -4.69 -7.81 -7.89
CA GLU A 101 -4.31 -9.07 -8.51
C GLU A 101 -3.16 -9.74 -7.75
N ALA A 102 -3.26 -11.06 -7.56
CA ALA A 102 -2.21 -11.84 -6.94
C ALA A 102 -0.92 -11.80 -7.77
N HIS A 103 0.23 -11.70 -7.11
CA HIS A 103 1.56 -11.62 -7.73
C HIS A 103 1.75 -10.44 -8.69
N LYS A 104 0.93 -9.39 -8.57
CA LYS A 104 1.09 -8.14 -9.29
C LYS A 104 1.41 -7.01 -8.31
N PRO A 105 2.54 -6.31 -8.44
CA PRO A 105 2.84 -5.10 -7.70
C PRO A 105 1.88 -4.01 -8.15
N GLN A 106 0.97 -3.63 -7.27
CA GLN A 106 0.13 -2.46 -7.45
C GLN A 106 0.82 -1.25 -6.84
N GLN A 107 0.87 -0.14 -7.57
CA GLN A 107 1.32 1.13 -7.00
C GLN A 107 0.30 1.62 -5.98
N ILE A 108 0.78 1.98 -4.78
CA ILE A 108 -0.04 2.59 -3.73
C ILE A 108 0.30 4.08 -3.59
N PRO A 109 -0.66 4.99 -3.83
CA PRO A 109 -0.49 6.41 -3.54
C PRO A 109 -0.38 6.69 -2.04
N ILE A 110 0.16 7.86 -1.69
CA ILE A 110 0.08 8.38 -0.32
C ILE A 110 -1.38 8.73 0.00
N ASP A 111 -1.74 8.64 1.27
CA ASP A 111 -3.10 8.76 1.82
C ASP A 111 -4.09 7.72 1.26
N SER A 112 -3.60 6.69 0.57
CA SER A 112 -4.42 5.57 0.14
C SER A 112 -4.57 4.52 1.23
N THR A 113 -5.77 3.96 1.31
CA THR A 113 -6.16 2.99 2.32
C THR A 113 -6.09 1.57 1.78
N ILE A 114 -5.40 0.69 2.47
CA ILE A 114 -5.25 -0.73 2.14
C ILE A 114 -6.03 -1.56 3.17
N SER A 115 -6.64 -2.64 2.74
CA SER A 115 -7.21 -3.66 3.63
C SER A 115 -6.83 -5.06 3.18
N PHE A 116 -6.76 -5.99 4.14
CA PHE A 116 -6.27 -7.34 3.92
C PHE A 116 -7.35 -8.37 4.23
N GLY A 117 -7.76 -9.15 3.23
CA GLY A 117 -8.88 -10.08 3.33
C GLY A 117 -10.14 -9.41 3.88
N ALA A 118 -10.76 -10.05 4.88
CA ALA A 118 -11.92 -9.53 5.60
C ALA A 118 -11.54 -8.84 6.92
N SER A 119 -10.29 -8.35 7.07
CA SER A 119 -9.89 -7.66 8.29
C SER A 119 -10.64 -6.34 8.43
N THR A 120 -11.08 -6.02 9.64
CA THR A 120 -11.68 -4.70 9.97
C THR A 120 -10.64 -3.59 10.12
N ARG A 121 -9.36 -3.93 10.03
CA ARG A 121 -8.25 -2.98 10.08
C ARG A 121 -7.97 -2.46 8.68
N THR A 122 -7.72 -1.16 8.59
CA THR A 122 -7.31 -0.50 7.36
C THR A 122 -5.96 0.18 7.58
N TYR A 123 -5.14 0.21 6.55
CA TYR A 123 -3.76 0.67 6.59
C TYR A 123 -3.62 1.83 5.63
N THR A 124 -3.48 3.04 6.14
CA THR A 124 -3.35 4.23 5.30
C THR A 124 -1.89 4.64 5.21
N ILE A 125 -1.36 4.76 4.00
CA ILE A 125 0.02 5.22 3.81
C ILE A 125 0.09 6.70 4.09
N ARG A 126 0.96 7.14 4.98
CA ARG A 126 1.17 8.56 5.27
C ARG A 126 2.64 8.91 5.26
N GLU A 127 2.93 10.14 4.88
CA GLU A 127 4.24 10.73 5.06
C GLU A 127 4.17 11.69 6.26
N LYS A 128 5.16 11.65 7.14
CA LYS A 128 5.29 12.71 8.15
C LYS A 128 5.61 13.98 7.36
N PRO A 129 4.85 15.07 7.52
CA PRO A 129 5.36 16.36 7.10
C PRO A 129 6.65 16.57 7.89
N GLN A 130 7.79 16.61 7.20
CA GLN A 130 8.97 17.20 7.81
C GLN A 130 8.53 18.59 8.23
N SER A 131 8.53 18.84 9.53
CA SER A 131 8.12 20.10 10.12
C SER A 131 8.97 21.23 9.54
N GLN A 132 8.55 21.78 8.40
CA GLN A 132 8.76 23.18 8.09
C GLN A 132 7.86 23.94 9.05
N GLY A 133 8.48 24.59 10.03
CA GLY A 133 7.75 25.45 10.96
C GLY A 133 7.06 26.59 10.23
N THR A 134 5.93 27.02 10.80
CA THR A 134 5.15 28.25 10.51
C THR A 134 4.44 28.26 9.14
N VAL A 135 3.16 28.60 8.97
CA VAL A 135 2.39 29.73 9.53
C VAL A 135 0.90 29.35 9.51
N GLY A 136 0.15 29.76 10.53
CA GLY A 136 -1.32 29.63 10.58
C GLY A 136 -2.05 30.67 9.74
N SER A 137 -3.32 30.38 9.43
CA SER A 137 -4.47 31.27 9.11
C SER A 137 -5.58 30.31 8.66
N GLY A 138 -6.85 30.38 9.05
CA GLY A 138 -7.67 31.44 9.62
C GLY A 138 -9.10 31.15 9.13
N ASP A 139 -10.05 31.17 10.05
CA ASP A 139 -11.48 30.86 9.90
C ASP A 139 -12.28 31.96 9.14
N SER A 140 -13.53 31.63 8.73
CA SER A 140 -14.65 32.49 8.22
C SER A 140 -14.63 32.86 6.71
N LYS A 141 -15.73 32.98 5.93
CA LYS A 141 -17.19 33.07 6.16
C LYS A 141 -18.01 32.92 4.82
N ALA A 142 -19.34 32.93 4.96
CA ALA A 142 -20.44 32.56 4.04
C ALA A 142 -20.95 33.60 2.99
N GLY A 143 -21.86 33.11 2.11
CA GLY A 143 -22.92 33.81 1.33
C GLY A 143 -22.62 34.00 -0.17
N ASP A 144 -23.51 33.90 -1.17
CA ASP A 144 -24.92 33.52 -1.36
C ASP A 144 -25.16 33.38 -2.92
N ASP A 145 -26.37 32.97 -3.34
CA ASP A 145 -27.04 32.74 -4.66
C ASP A 145 -26.63 33.56 -5.94
N GLU A 146 -27.02 33.33 -7.23
CA GLU A 146 -28.13 32.63 -7.92
C GLU A 146 -27.84 32.43 -9.46
N GLU A 147 -28.42 31.36 -10.05
CA GLU A 147 -28.90 31.04 -11.43
C GLU A 147 -28.19 31.28 -12.81
N LEU A 148 -27.93 30.15 -13.48
CA LEU A 148 -28.51 29.62 -14.76
C LEU A 148 -28.09 30.17 -16.15
N LYS A 149 -27.38 29.33 -16.94
CA LYS A 149 -27.81 28.76 -18.25
C LYS A 149 -26.64 28.10 -18.99
N GLY A 150 -26.79 26.83 -19.38
CA GLY A 150 -25.91 26.20 -20.36
C GLY A 150 -26.03 24.69 -20.43
N LEU A 151 -27.13 24.18 -20.99
CA LEU A 151 -27.15 22.84 -21.59
C LEU A 151 -26.03 22.74 -22.62
N LEU A 152 -25.26 21.65 -22.61
CA LEU A 152 -24.96 20.80 -23.77
C LEU A 152 -23.97 19.68 -23.36
N GLY A 153 -24.41 18.43 -23.49
CA GLY A 153 -23.57 17.28 -23.84
C GLY A 153 -22.84 16.57 -22.71
N LEU A 154 -23.54 15.68 -21.99
CA LEU A 154 -22.89 14.49 -21.44
C LEU A 154 -22.51 13.58 -22.61
N PRO A 155 -21.27 13.04 -22.63
CA PRO A 155 -21.17 11.60 -22.55
C PRO A 155 -20.46 11.17 -21.26
N GLU A 156 -21.19 10.28 -20.60
CA GLU A 156 -20.85 9.23 -19.65
C GLU A 156 -19.40 9.11 -19.16
N GLU A 157 -19.30 9.04 -17.83
CA GLU A 157 -18.15 8.73 -17.01
C GLU A 157 -17.24 7.64 -17.61
N GLU A 158 -16.18 8.04 -18.32
CA GLU A 158 -14.95 7.26 -18.30
C GLU A 158 -14.21 7.66 -17.02
N THR A 159 -14.35 6.79 -16.02
CA THR A 159 -13.74 6.94 -14.71
C THR A 159 -12.29 7.36 -14.83
N GLU A 160 -11.92 8.48 -14.20
CA GLU A 160 -10.55 9.02 -14.11
C GLU A 160 -9.53 8.01 -13.53
N LEU A 161 -9.99 6.84 -13.10
CA LEU A 161 -9.22 5.71 -12.60
C LEU A 161 -8.58 4.85 -13.71
N GLU A 162 -9.15 4.80 -14.92
CA GLU A 162 -8.53 4.05 -16.04
C GLU A 162 -7.31 4.78 -16.62
N VAL A 163 -7.29 6.11 -16.54
CA VAL A 163 -6.16 6.93 -16.98
C VAL A 163 -4.93 6.70 -16.08
N ILE A 164 -5.14 6.42 -14.79
CA ILE A 164 -4.05 6.10 -13.85
C ILE A 164 -3.50 4.69 -14.09
N PHE A 165 -4.34 3.73 -14.51
CA PHE A 165 -3.92 2.36 -14.78
C PHE A 165 -3.09 2.24 -16.08
N ASN A 166 -3.38 3.08 -17.09
CA ASN A 166 -2.67 3.07 -18.37
C ASN A 166 -1.34 3.85 -18.38
N ALA A 167 -1.00 4.54 -17.29
CA ALA A 167 0.23 5.33 -17.17
C ALA A 167 1.37 4.61 -16.42
N ILE A 168 1.18 3.34 -16.03
CA ILE A 168 2.23 2.56 -15.37
C ILE A 168 3.22 2.13 -16.48
N PRO A 169 4.49 2.54 -16.43
CA PRO A 169 5.47 2.06 -17.40
C PRO A 169 5.58 0.55 -17.30
N SER A 170 5.78 -0.11 -18.43
CA SER A 170 5.91 -1.55 -18.49
C SER A 170 7.13 -1.98 -17.67
N PHE A 171 6.93 -2.56 -16.49
CA PHE A 171 8.03 -2.94 -15.59
C PHE A 171 8.03 -4.46 -15.40
N THR A 172 9.21 -5.05 -15.50
CA THR A 172 9.39 -6.47 -15.21
C THR A 172 9.90 -6.66 -13.78
N TYR A 173 9.29 -7.57 -13.03
CA TYR A 173 9.88 -8.09 -11.79
C TYR A 173 10.01 -9.61 -11.87
N THR A 174 10.93 -10.18 -11.09
CA THR A 174 11.13 -11.63 -11.03
C THR A 174 10.59 -12.16 -9.71
N TYR A 175 9.66 -13.11 -9.76
CA TYR A 175 9.14 -13.82 -8.59
C TYR A 175 9.42 -15.31 -8.75
N LYS A 176 10.15 -15.92 -7.80
CA LYS A 176 10.57 -17.34 -7.87
C LYS A 176 11.26 -17.72 -9.19
N GLY A 177 12.04 -16.81 -9.76
CA GLY A 177 12.74 -17.02 -11.02
C GLY A 177 11.90 -16.79 -12.29
N GLU A 178 10.60 -16.52 -12.17
CA GLU A 178 9.75 -16.17 -13.31
C GLU A 178 9.68 -14.65 -13.51
N LYS A 179 9.97 -14.19 -14.73
CA LYS A 179 9.72 -12.80 -15.12
C LYS A 179 8.21 -12.59 -15.25
N LYS A 180 7.67 -11.61 -14.54
CA LYS A 180 6.29 -11.16 -14.66
C LYS A 180 6.28 -9.71 -15.16
N TYR A 181 5.30 -9.41 -16.00
CA TYR A 181 5.15 -8.14 -16.72
C TYR A 181 3.93 -7.40 -16.16
N PHE A 182 4.07 -6.08 -16.00
CA PHE A 182 2.98 -5.15 -15.64
C PHE A 182 3.06 -3.96 -16.56
#